data_AF-C5XL53-F1
#
_entry.id   AF-C5XL53-F1
#
_cell.length_a   1.000
_cell.length_b   1.000
_cell.length_c   1.000
_cell.angle_alpha   90.00
_cell.angle_beta   90.00
_cell.angle_gamma   90.00
#
_symmetry.space_group_name_H-M   'P 1'
#
loop_
_entity.id
_entity.type
_entity.pdbx_description
1 polymer ?
#
loop_
_entity_poly.entity_id
_entity_poly.type
_entity_poly.pdbx_seq_one_letter_code
_entity_poly.pdbx_strand_id
1 'polypeptide(L)'
;MAPSAAASASSTLLVLLALLLSPAVSPAAAAPQSRHRLGASLQQVASPNASEPPTTFFEVDRPIRPPRGSAGPCSTLLLSATFGATYGRPPVTADYVPPACLGAAGGTLALAVLEWAADCRGRQFDRIFGVWLSGAELLRSCTAEPRPNGILWSVSRDVTRYAALLAEPGEVAVYLGNLIDKTYTGVYHANLTLHLYFHAEPQQQQQQQQQADLIVPISRSLPLNDGQWFAIQNATDVQSKKLAIPSNTYRAVLEVFVSFHSNDEFWYTNPPDDYIQANNLSSVPGNGAFREVVARVDGEVVGAVWPFTVIYTGGVNPLLWRPITGIGSFNLPTYDIDITPFLGKLLDGKEHDFGFGVTNALDVWYIDANLHLWLDHKSEKTTGSLLSYDASGLDLNVSSEFTGLDGQFVTSASRHVSATGWVKSSFGEVTTTFYQRFSYENSNVFRKNATVQIVNQTIDAKSGIFAKDASAVLLTKEFHEIFPLYLYTGTSDQVGDEYSLDSIVKFGINAKKTSGGNLGFLYSSLRNAQSAQGTMKVKKNLVVSGLGKTHQVYKYVGTDGCYFRDVSSKNYTVLFDRSDDSCSKGAYRGASAKLNDQPARRKLLANK
;
A
#
# COMPACT_ATOMS: atom_id res chain seq x y z
N MET A 1 -2.06 -20.06 68.97
CA MET A 1 -2.84 -18.93 68.43
C MET A 1 -1.93 -18.16 67.49
N ALA A 2 -2.14 -18.33 66.19
CA ALA A 2 -1.46 -17.62 65.12
C ALA A 2 -2.53 -17.24 64.10
N PRO A 3 -2.56 -15.99 63.60
CA PRO A 3 -3.34 -15.68 62.41
C PRO A 3 -2.45 -15.51 61.18
N SER A 4 -2.78 -16.37 60.22
CA SER A 4 -2.66 -16.31 58.76
C SER A 4 -2.27 -14.98 58.09
N ALA A 5 -1.25 -15.08 57.24
CA ALA A 5 -0.99 -14.19 56.11
C ALA A 5 -1.98 -14.51 54.96
N ALA A 6 -2.64 -13.48 54.43
CA ALA A 6 -3.39 -13.55 53.18
C ALA A 6 -2.60 -12.80 52.11
N ALA A 7 -2.09 -13.54 51.12
CA ALA A 7 -1.45 -13.01 49.93
C ALA A 7 -2.51 -12.40 49.01
N SER A 8 -2.42 -11.11 48.75
CA SER A 8 -3.17 -10.44 47.69
C SER A 8 -2.56 -10.81 46.34
N ALA A 9 -3.23 -11.70 45.60
CA ALA A 9 -2.90 -11.98 44.21
C ALA A 9 -3.27 -10.75 43.35
N SER A 10 -2.25 -10.09 42.81
CA SER A 10 -2.39 -9.02 41.83
C SER A 10 -2.98 -9.58 40.53
N SER A 11 -4.17 -9.12 40.18
CA SER A 11 -4.81 -9.37 38.89
C SER A 11 -4.13 -8.55 37.80
N THR A 12 -3.07 -9.09 37.18
CA THR A 12 -2.58 -8.66 35.87
C THR A 12 -3.48 -9.27 34.79
N LEU A 13 -4.52 -8.53 34.37
CA LEU A 13 -5.43 -8.94 33.30
C LEU A 13 -5.16 -8.10 32.03
N LEU A 14 -4.46 -8.77 31.12
CA LEU A 14 -4.15 -8.49 29.72
C LEU A 14 -5.08 -7.52 28.96
N VAL A 15 -4.52 -6.39 28.50
CA VAL A 15 -4.98 -5.70 27.29
C VAL A 15 -4.26 -6.34 26.11
N LEU A 16 -4.87 -7.37 25.55
CA LEU A 16 -4.30 -8.20 24.47
C LEU A 16 -4.62 -7.66 23.07
N LEU A 17 -5.45 -6.63 22.92
CA LEU A 17 -6.00 -6.29 21.60
C LEU A 17 -4.96 -5.71 20.63
N ALA A 18 -3.89 -5.09 21.14
CA ALA A 18 -2.80 -4.60 20.29
C ALA A 18 -1.58 -5.54 20.28
N LEU A 19 -1.67 -6.67 21.01
CA LEU A 19 -0.63 -7.70 21.13
C LEU A 19 -0.80 -8.85 20.10
N LEU A 20 -1.94 -8.93 19.40
CA LEU A 20 -2.32 -10.10 18.60
C LEU A 20 -2.19 -9.88 17.09
N LEU A 21 -1.50 -8.81 16.71
CA LEU A 21 -1.39 -8.33 15.33
C LEU A 21 0.06 -7.94 14.96
N SER A 22 1.04 -8.42 15.72
CA SER A 22 2.47 -8.28 15.39
C SER A 22 3.13 -9.65 15.57
N PRO A 23 3.92 -10.18 14.61
CA PRO A 23 4.78 -11.30 14.88
C PRO A 23 5.94 -10.79 15.74
N ALA A 24 6.01 -11.21 17.01
CA ALA A 24 7.15 -10.92 17.86
C ALA A 24 8.44 -11.46 17.21
N VAL A 25 9.30 -10.57 16.68
CA VAL A 25 10.68 -10.88 16.33
C VAL A 25 11.53 -10.59 17.55
N SER A 26 12.06 -11.63 18.21
CA SER A 26 13.19 -11.47 19.12
C SER A 26 14.50 -11.64 18.33
N PRO A 27 15.50 -10.76 18.53
CA PRO A 27 16.82 -10.94 17.97
C PRO A 27 17.58 -11.94 18.83
N ALA A 28 18.20 -12.96 18.23
CA ALA A 28 19.08 -13.85 18.98
C ALA A 28 20.38 -14.10 18.22
N ALA A 29 21.44 -13.59 18.85
CA ALA A 29 22.83 -13.74 18.50
C ALA A 29 23.31 -15.21 18.47
N ALA A 30 24.49 -15.40 17.89
CA ALA A 30 25.09 -16.67 17.55
C ALA A 30 25.55 -17.57 18.73
N ALA A 31 25.43 -18.90 18.48
CA ALA A 31 26.22 -20.05 18.96
C ALA A 31 26.01 -20.59 20.40
N PRO A 32 26.40 -21.86 20.74
CA PRO A 32 27.00 -22.94 19.92
C PRO A 32 26.24 -24.30 19.92
N GLN A 33 26.70 -25.20 19.05
CA GLN A 33 26.21 -26.56 18.84
C GLN A 33 26.31 -27.44 20.10
N SER A 34 25.23 -28.11 20.49
CA SER A 34 25.29 -29.34 21.29
C SER A 34 24.49 -30.46 20.63
N ARG A 35 25.16 -31.60 20.43
CA ARG A 35 24.58 -32.83 19.90
C ARG A 35 23.87 -33.56 21.04
N HIS A 36 22.54 -33.63 20.98
CA HIS A 36 21.80 -34.64 21.74
C HIS A 36 20.85 -35.40 20.81
N ARG A 37 21.21 -36.67 20.59
CA ARG A 37 20.35 -37.72 20.02
C ARG A 37 19.28 -38.06 21.05
N LEU A 38 18.00 -38.01 20.69
CA LEU A 38 16.90 -38.71 21.37
C LEU A 38 15.84 -39.05 20.32
N GLY A 39 15.40 -40.31 20.33
CA GLY A 39 14.64 -40.98 19.27
C GLY A 39 13.26 -40.40 19.02
N ALA A 40 12.92 -40.25 17.75
CA ALA A 40 11.62 -39.82 17.27
C ALA A 40 10.67 -41.02 17.17
N SER A 41 9.62 -41.00 17.99
CA SER A 41 8.39 -41.75 17.72
C SER A 41 7.66 -41.06 16.57
N LEU A 42 7.70 -41.69 15.39
CA LEU A 42 6.95 -41.29 14.20
C LEU A 42 5.44 -41.48 14.46
N GLN A 43 4.74 -40.43 14.87
CA GLN A 43 3.30 -40.34 14.65
C GLN A 43 3.08 -39.83 13.22
N GLN A 44 2.60 -40.72 12.36
CA GLN A 44 2.15 -40.43 11.00
C GLN A 44 1.13 -39.29 11.04
N VAL A 45 1.56 -38.11 10.57
CA VAL A 45 0.62 -37.08 10.11
C VAL A 45 0.02 -37.62 8.82
N ALA A 46 -1.30 -37.82 8.83
CA ALA A 46 -2.05 -38.25 7.65
C ALA A 46 -1.72 -37.34 6.46
N SER A 47 -1.34 -37.95 5.34
CA SER A 47 -1.12 -37.25 4.07
C SER A 47 -2.40 -36.50 3.68
N PRO A 48 -2.33 -35.22 3.26
CA PRO A 48 -3.51 -34.54 2.73
C PRO A 48 -4.00 -35.29 1.49
N ASN A 49 -5.30 -35.62 1.45
CA ASN A 49 -5.96 -36.18 0.28
C ASN A 49 -5.63 -35.31 -0.94
N ALA A 50 -4.90 -35.88 -1.90
CA ALA A 50 -4.46 -35.22 -3.14
C ALA A 50 -5.59 -34.99 -4.16
N SER A 51 -6.87 -34.89 -3.73
CA SER A 51 -8.01 -34.86 -4.65
C SER A 51 -8.64 -33.47 -4.86
N GLU A 52 -8.45 -32.50 -3.97
CA GLU A 52 -9.00 -31.16 -4.17
C GLU A 52 -7.99 -30.24 -4.88
N PRO A 53 -8.41 -29.50 -5.92
CA PRO A 53 -7.54 -28.54 -6.60
C PRO A 53 -7.17 -27.36 -5.67
N PRO A 54 -6.01 -26.70 -5.91
CA PRO A 54 -5.65 -25.51 -5.16
C PRO A 54 -6.70 -24.40 -5.36
N THR A 55 -6.90 -23.56 -4.35
CA THR A 55 -7.83 -22.42 -4.48
C THR A 55 -7.14 -21.22 -5.08
N THR A 56 -7.77 -20.63 -6.09
CA THR A 56 -7.35 -19.36 -6.67
C THR A 56 -7.76 -18.20 -5.76
N PHE A 57 -6.78 -17.44 -5.29
CA PHE A 57 -6.98 -16.15 -4.61
C PHE A 57 -6.86 -15.03 -5.64
N PHE A 58 -7.60 -13.95 -5.42
CA PHE A 58 -7.57 -12.79 -6.31
C PHE A 58 -7.93 -11.49 -5.58
N GLU A 59 -7.33 -10.41 -6.06
CA GLU A 59 -7.76 -9.04 -5.75
C GLU A 59 -8.73 -8.56 -6.83
N VAL A 60 -9.76 -7.81 -6.43
CA VAL A 60 -10.73 -7.25 -7.37
C VAL A 60 -10.23 -5.91 -7.87
N ASP A 61 -9.93 -5.85 -9.16
CA ASP A 61 -9.61 -4.64 -9.89
C ASP A 61 -10.21 -4.65 -11.30
N ARG A 62 -10.14 -3.53 -12.00
CA ARG A 62 -10.43 -3.44 -13.43
C ARG A 62 -9.36 -4.19 -14.21
N PRO A 63 -9.74 -5.12 -15.10
CA PRO A 63 -8.78 -5.80 -15.95
C PRO A 63 -7.95 -4.81 -16.77
N ILE A 64 -6.62 -4.97 -16.74
CA ILE A 64 -5.71 -4.22 -17.60
C ILE A 64 -5.94 -4.72 -19.03
N ARG A 65 -6.36 -3.81 -19.92
CA ARG A 65 -6.67 -4.13 -21.31
C ARG A 65 -5.72 -3.41 -22.25
N PRO A 66 -5.13 -4.12 -23.23
CA PRO A 66 -4.39 -3.47 -24.29
C PRO A 66 -5.26 -2.46 -25.04
N PRO A 67 -4.70 -1.31 -25.46
CA PRO A 67 -5.40 -0.37 -26.32
C PRO A 67 -5.96 -1.05 -27.58
N ARG A 68 -7.14 -0.63 -28.03
CA ARG A 68 -7.75 -1.24 -29.24
C ARG A 68 -6.81 -1.10 -30.43
N GLY A 69 -6.59 -2.22 -31.13
CA GLY A 69 -5.72 -2.27 -32.30
C GLY A 69 -4.23 -2.41 -31.99
N SER A 70 -3.83 -2.57 -30.72
CA SER A 70 -2.44 -2.90 -30.39
C SER A 70 -2.08 -4.34 -30.79
N ALA A 71 -0.85 -4.56 -31.24
CA ALA A 71 -0.28 -5.89 -31.45
C ALA A 71 0.35 -6.43 -30.15
N GLY A 72 0.37 -7.76 -29.98
CA GLY A 72 0.94 -8.43 -28.80
C GLY A 72 0.00 -9.51 -28.20
N PRO A 73 0.31 -10.03 -27.00
CA PRO A 73 1.48 -9.69 -26.20
C PRO A 73 2.77 -10.33 -26.72
N CYS A 74 3.86 -9.58 -26.71
CA CYS A 74 5.20 -10.15 -26.61
C CYS A 74 5.48 -10.43 -25.12
N SER A 75 5.62 -11.70 -24.74
CA SER A 75 5.76 -12.10 -23.33
C SER A 75 7.15 -12.65 -23.05
N THR A 76 7.81 -12.17 -21.99
CA THR A 76 9.14 -12.60 -21.57
C THR A 76 9.13 -12.97 -20.09
N LEU A 77 9.54 -14.20 -19.77
CA LEU A 77 9.76 -14.62 -18.39
C LEU A 77 11.04 -13.96 -17.89
N LEU A 78 10.92 -13.11 -16.87
CA LEU A 78 12.04 -12.37 -16.28
C LEU A 78 12.73 -13.20 -15.19
N LEU A 79 11.95 -13.91 -14.38
CA LEU A 79 12.46 -14.66 -13.24
C LEU A 79 11.50 -15.80 -12.90
N SER A 80 12.05 -16.97 -12.59
CA SER A 80 11.32 -18.10 -12.00
C SER A 80 12.09 -18.58 -10.78
N ALA A 81 11.49 -18.51 -9.60
CA ALA A 81 12.19 -18.76 -8.35
C ALA A 81 11.32 -19.44 -7.31
N THR A 82 12.00 -20.08 -6.35
CA THR A 82 11.39 -20.73 -5.20
C THR A 82 11.82 -20.03 -3.92
N PHE A 83 10.86 -19.57 -3.13
CA PHE A 83 11.07 -18.84 -1.89
C PHE A 83 10.66 -19.72 -0.70
N GLY A 84 11.64 -20.41 -0.12
CA GLY A 84 11.48 -21.24 1.09
C GLY A 84 12.15 -20.59 2.30
N ALA A 85 13.49 -20.69 2.37
CA ALA A 85 14.29 -20.11 3.45
C ALA A 85 15.06 -18.87 2.97
N THR A 86 14.33 -17.82 2.61
CA THR A 86 14.84 -16.59 1.99
C THR A 86 14.82 -15.37 2.93
N TYR A 87 14.18 -15.48 4.09
CA TYR A 87 14.17 -14.43 5.10
C TYR A 87 15.60 -14.14 5.60
N GLY A 88 15.95 -12.85 5.67
CA GLY A 88 17.30 -12.41 6.06
C GLY A 88 18.40 -12.81 5.07
N ARG A 89 18.05 -13.15 3.84
CA ARG A 89 18.97 -13.45 2.74
C ARG A 89 18.88 -12.40 1.64
N PRO A 90 19.86 -12.33 0.73
CA PRO A 90 19.78 -11.43 -0.39
C PRO A 90 18.60 -11.70 -1.33
N PRO A 91 18.11 -10.66 -2.02
CA PRO A 91 17.12 -10.82 -3.09
C PRO A 91 17.61 -11.81 -4.15
N VAL A 92 16.68 -12.53 -4.76
CA VAL A 92 16.97 -13.36 -5.94
C VAL A 92 17.09 -12.43 -7.13
N THR A 93 18.22 -12.49 -7.86
CA THR A 93 18.47 -11.63 -9.01
C THR A 93 18.54 -12.41 -10.33
N ALA A 94 18.27 -11.71 -11.43
CA ALA A 94 18.44 -12.20 -12.79
C ALA A 94 18.80 -11.04 -13.72
N ASP A 95 19.67 -11.28 -14.70
CA ASP A 95 19.99 -10.28 -15.72
C ASP A 95 18.74 -9.92 -16.54
N TYR A 96 18.50 -8.63 -16.73
CA TYR A 96 17.46 -8.11 -17.61
C TYR A 96 18.06 -7.72 -18.94
N VAL A 97 17.52 -8.32 -20.01
CA VAL A 97 17.78 -7.89 -21.38
C VAL A 97 16.45 -7.44 -21.98
N PRO A 98 16.36 -6.22 -22.55
CA PRO A 98 15.16 -5.74 -23.21
C PRO A 98 14.66 -6.77 -24.24
N PRO A 99 13.39 -7.20 -24.16
CA PRO A 99 12.84 -8.18 -25.10
C PRO A 99 13.06 -7.75 -26.55
N ALA A 100 13.45 -8.68 -27.43
CA ALA A 100 13.76 -8.39 -28.83
C ALA A 100 12.62 -7.66 -29.57
N CYS A 101 11.38 -7.87 -29.16
CA CYS A 101 10.21 -7.18 -29.69
C CYS A 101 10.18 -5.67 -29.41
N LEU A 102 10.86 -5.16 -28.36
CA LEU A 102 11.04 -3.71 -28.16
C LEU A 102 11.89 -3.09 -29.27
N GLY A 103 12.90 -3.81 -29.77
CA GLY A 103 13.75 -3.35 -30.87
C GLY A 103 13.22 -3.69 -32.27
N ALA A 104 12.47 -4.80 -32.41
CA ALA A 104 11.93 -5.27 -33.67
C ALA A 104 10.58 -4.63 -34.04
N ALA A 105 9.81 -4.18 -33.05
CA ALA A 105 8.63 -3.37 -33.31
C ALA A 105 9.10 -1.98 -33.75
N GLY A 106 9.07 -1.69 -35.04
CA GLY A 106 9.11 -0.30 -35.53
C GLY A 106 7.91 0.56 -35.06
N GLY A 107 7.19 0.12 -34.03
CA GLY A 107 6.01 0.75 -33.43
C GLY A 107 6.24 1.09 -31.95
N THR A 108 5.53 2.10 -31.45
CA THR A 108 5.69 2.63 -30.09
C THR A 108 5.03 1.71 -29.05
N LEU A 109 5.66 1.55 -27.88
CA LEU A 109 5.10 0.78 -26.76
C LEU A 109 3.74 1.36 -26.34
N ALA A 110 2.70 0.53 -26.37
CA ALA A 110 1.33 0.91 -26.04
C ALA A 110 0.94 0.58 -24.60
N LEU A 111 1.41 -0.57 -24.11
CA LEU A 111 1.15 -1.07 -22.77
C LEU A 111 2.25 -2.06 -22.38
N ALA A 112 2.75 -1.94 -21.16
CA ALA A 112 3.59 -2.95 -20.51
C ALA A 112 2.91 -3.44 -19.24
N VAL A 113 2.75 -4.76 -19.10
CA VAL A 113 2.13 -5.39 -17.93
C VAL A 113 3.14 -6.33 -17.27
N LEU A 114 3.45 -6.08 -16.01
CA LEU A 114 4.23 -6.98 -15.18
C LEU A 114 3.26 -7.93 -14.47
N GLU A 115 3.40 -9.22 -14.71
CA GLU A 115 2.63 -10.29 -14.08
C GLU A 115 3.49 -11.08 -13.11
N TRP A 116 3.03 -11.16 -11.85
CA TRP A 116 3.50 -12.13 -10.89
C TRP A 116 2.47 -13.24 -10.76
N ALA A 117 2.89 -14.49 -10.93
CA ALA A 117 2.05 -15.67 -10.72
C ALA A 117 2.75 -16.62 -9.76
N ALA A 118 2.04 -17.07 -8.71
CA ALA A 118 2.63 -17.94 -7.71
C ALA A 118 1.68 -19.01 -7.16
N ASP A 119 2.26 -20.13 -6.76
CA ASP A 119 1.61 -21.19 -6.00
C ASP A 119 2.32 -21.43 -4.67
N CYS A 120 1.56 -21.92 -3.69
CA CYS A 120 2.09 -22.30 -2.39
C CYS A 120 1.20 -23.35 -1.72
N ARG A 121 1.83 -24.34 -1.08
CA ARG A 121 1.15 -25.43 -0.37
C ARG A 121 1.68 -25.55 1.04
N GLY A 122 0.79 -25.76 2.01
CA GLY A 122 1.15 -25.86 3.42
C GLY A 122 0.60 -24.68 4.22
N ARG A 123 1.29 -24.34 5.31
CA ARG A 123 0.93 -23.22 6.18
C ARG A 123 1.97 -22.11 6.04
N GLN A 124 1.51 -20.89 5.81
CA GLN A 124 2.33 -19.69 5.84
C GLN A 124 1.45 -18.51 6.27
N PHE A 125 2.05 -17.53 6.94
CA PHE A 125 1.42 -16.24 7.17
C PHE A 125 1.77 -15.31 6.02
N ASP A 126 1.03 -14.23 5.91
CA ASP A 126 1.27 -13.22 4.90
C ASP A 126 2.66 -12.60 5.03
N ARG A 127 3.26 -12.31 3.86
CA ARG A 127 4.58 -11.71 3.71
C ARG A 127 4.50 -10.59 2.70
N ILE A 128 5.20 -9.49 2.98
CA ILE A 128 5.44 -8.47 1.96
C ILE A 128 6.61 -8.90 1.06
N PHE A 129 6.52 -8.57 -0.23
CA PHE A 129 7.61 -8.72 -1.17
C PHE A 129 7.65 -7.57 -2.17
N GLY A 130 8.81 -7.39 -2.79
CA GLY A 130 9.07 -6.38 -3.79
C GLY A 130 9.74 -6.94 -5.03
N VAL A 131 9.52 -6.26 -6.15
CA VAL A 131 10.16 -6.52 -7.45
C VAL A 131 10.77 -5.23 -7.96
N TRP A 132 12.07 -5.23 -8.23
CA TRP A 132 12.81 -4.10 -8.77
C TRP A 132 13.44 -4.43 -10.12
N LEU A 133 13.59 -3.41 -10.97
CA LEU A 133 14.44 -3.44 -12.16
C LEU A 133 15.48 -2.33 -12.05
N SER A 134 16.77 -2.70 -12.03
CA SER A 134 17.90 -1.80 -11.81
C SER A 134 17.72 -0.91 -10.57
N GLY A 135 17.10 -1.46 -9.52
CA GLY A 135 16.78 -0.76 -8.27
C GLY A 135 15.50 0.06 -8.27
N ALA A 136 14.81 0.26 -9.40
CA ALA A 136 13.51 0.94 -9.42
C ALA A 136 12.40 -0.05 -9.08
N GLU A 137 11.59 0.25 -8.07
CA GLU A 137 10.53 -0.69 -7.65
C GLU A 137 9.40 -0.68 -8.68
N LEU A 138 9.00 -1.86 -9.15
CA LEU A 138 7.92 -2.02 -10.11
C LEU A 138 6.65 -2.56 -9.46
N LEU A 139 6.78 -3.37 -8.41
CA LEU A 139 5.66 -4.00 -7.72
C LEU A 139 5.99 -4.20 -6.24
N ARG A 140 5.10 -3.74 -5.37
CA ARG A 140 5.00 -4.16 -3.96
C ARG A 140 3.74 -4.98 -3.76
N SER A 141 3.85 -6.09 -3.04
CA SER A 141 2.74 -7.03 -2.91
C SER A 141 2.79 -7.81 -1.59
N CYS A 142 1.62 -8.22 -1.11
CA CYS A 142 1.42 -9.13 0.00
C CYS A 142 1.06 -10.52 -0.52
N THR A 143 1.73 -11.57 -0.06
CA THR A 143 1.42 -12.94 -0.44
C THR A 143 0.04 -13.35 0.07
N ALA A 144 -0.68 -14.19 -0.68
CA ALA A 144 -1.81 -14.94 -0.14
C ALA A 144 -1.37 -15.98 0.90
N GLU A 145 -2.17 -16.13 1.96
CA GLU A 145 -1.98 -17.20 2.95
C GLU A 145 -2.44 -18.57 2.40
N PRO A 146 -1.52 -19.56 2.31
CA PRO A 146 -1.81 -20.86 1.74
C PRO A 146 -2.64 -21.75 2.66
N ARG A 147 -3.08 -22.87 2.08
CA ARG A 147 -3.76 -23.96 2.78
C ARG A 147 -3.04 -25.29 2.56
N PRO A 148 -3.35 -26.32 3.35
CA PRO A 148 -2.78 -27.65 3.14
C PRO A 148 -2.95 -28.20 1.71
N ASN A 149 -4.08 -27.92 1.04
CA ASN A 149 -4.34 -28.34 -0.35
C ASN A 149 -3.80 -27.37 -1.42
N GLY A 150 -3.18 -26.26 -1.02
CA GLY A 150 -2.54 -25.31 -1.92
C GLY A 150 -3.41 -24.14 -2.36
N ILE A 151 -2.72 -23.10 -2.83
CA ILE A 151 -3.29 -21.89 -3.43
C ILE A 151 -2.60 -21.56 -4.74
N LEU A 152 -3.32 -20.83 -5.59
CA LEU A 152 -2.81 -20.18 -6.78
C LEU A 152 -3.20 -18.70 -6.69
N TRP A 153 -2.34 -17.80 -7.13
CA TRP A 153 -2.72 -16.40 -7.26
C TRP A 153 -1.83 -15.69 -8.27
N SER A 154 -2.36 -14.61 -8.83
CA SER A 154 -1.58 -13.72 -9.69
C SER A 154 -1.93 -12.27 -9.42
N VAL A 155 -0.99 -11.40 -9.74
CA VAL A 155 -1.17 -9.95 -9.78
C VAL A 155 -0.55 -9.41 -11.06
N SER A 156 -1.28 -8.51 -11.72
CA SER A 156 -0.83 -7.82 -12.91
C SER A 156 -0.79 -6.33 -12.64
N ARG A 157 0.30 -5.66 -12.98
CA ARG A 157 0.47 -4.21 -12.80
C ARG A 157 0.86 -3.55 -14.11
N ASP A 158 0.22 -2.43 -14.41
CA ASP A 158 0.60 -1.59 -15.55
C ASP A 158 1.91 -0.87 -15.20
N VAL A 159 2.96 -1.21 -15.94
CA VAL A 159 4.31 -0.67 -15.81
C VAL A 159 4.72 0.16 -17.03
N THR A 160 3.76 0.59 -17.86
CA THR A 160 4.01 1.38 -19.07
C THR A 160 4.74 2.68 -18.78
N ARG A 161 4.51 3.28 -17.60
CA ARG A 161 5.22 4.49 -17.17
C ARG A 161 6.74 4.31 -17.06
N TYR A 162 7.23 3.07 -16.98
CA TYR A 162 8.63 2.70 -16.90
C TYR A 162 9.25 2.36 -18.26
N ALA A 163 8.65 2.77 -19.37
CA ALA A 163 9.08 2.44 -20.73
C ALA A 163 10.58 2.68 -20.97
N ALA A 164 11.13 3.82 -20.52
CA ALA A 164 12.55 4.13 -20.64
C ALA A 164 13.45 3.14 -19.87
N LEU A 165 13.03 2.71 -18.69
CA LEU A 165 13.74 1.71 -17.90
C LEU A 165 13.68 0.31 -18.54
N LEU A 166 12.54 -0.06 -19.11
CA LEU A 166 12.34 -1.34 -19.81
C LEU A 166 13.11 -1.42 -21.14
N ALA A 167 13.50 -0.28 -21.71
CA ALA A 167 14.28 -0.22 -22.95
C ALA A 167 15.78 -0.50 -22.74
N GLU A 168 16.27 -0.50 -21.49
CA GLU A 168 17.68 -0.62 -21.16
C GLU A 168 18.00 -1.95 -20.46
N PRO A 169 19.17 -2.57 -20.73
CA PRO A 169 19.66 -3.70 -19.94
C PRO A 169 19.81 -3.36 -18.46
N GLY A 170 19.65 -4.35 -17.60
CA GLY A 170 19.64 -4.13 -16.16
C GLY A 170 19.67 -5.41 -15.34
N GLU A 171 19.26 -5.31 -14.07
CA GLU A 171 19.13 -6.44 -13.16
C GLU A 171 17.72 -6.45 -12.56
N VAL A 172 17.00 -7.57 -12.70
CA VAL A 172 15.79 -7.82 -11.94
C VAL A 172 16.17 -8.32 -10.55
N ALA A 173 15.58 -7.76 -9.51
CA ALA A 173 15.70 -8.24 -8.15
C ALA A 173 14.32 -8.52 -7.54
N VAL A 174 14.17 -9.67 -6.88
CA VAL A 174 12.95 -10.05 -6.16
C VAL A 174 13.30 -10.45 -4.74
N TYR A 175 12.69 -9.79 -3.78
CA TYR A 175 12.79 -10.16 -2.37
C TYR A 175 11.44 -10.54 -1.81
N LEU A 176 11.29 -11.82 -1.47
CA LEU A 176 10.21 -12.37 -0.67
C LEU A 176 10.85 -13.09 0.52
N GLY A 177 10.81 -12.46 1.69
CA GLY A 177 11.40 -13.01 2.90
C GLY A 177 10.53 -14.11 3.51
N ASN A 178 10.81 -15.37 3.16
CA ASN A 178 10.07 -16.54 3.66
C ASN A 178 10.87 -17.36 4.68
N LEU A 179 10.16 -18.00 5.62
CA LEU A 179 10.72 -18.88 6.63
C LEU A 179 10.01 -20.24 6.57
N ILE A 180 10.78 -21.31 6.73
CA ILE A 180 10.27 -22.68 6.85
C ILE A 180 10.70 -23.28 8.19
N ASP A 181 9.73 -23.74 8.97
CA ASP A 181 9.94 -24.45 10.23
C ASP A 181 8.78 -25.46 10.48
N LYS A 182 8.64 -25.91 11.73
CA LYS A 182 7.57 -26.85 12.13
C LYS A 182 6.15 -26.26 12.03
N THR A 183 6.02 -24.95 12.02
CA THR A 183 4.76 -24.20 11.90
C THR A 183 4.57 -23.73 10.47
N TYR A 184 5.59 -23.09 9.90
CA TYR A 184 5.61 -22.52 8.56
C TYR A 184 6.13 -23.55 7.57
N THR A 185 5.23 -24.19 6.84
CA THR A 185 5.58 -25.26 5.88
C THR A 185 5.38 -24.85 4.42
N GLY A 186 4.83 -23.65 4.19
CA GLY A 186 4.53 -23.12 2.87
C GLY A 186 5.73 -22.57 2.14
N VAL A 187 6.08 -23.20 1.01
CA VAL A 187 7.10 -22.73 0.05
C VAL A 187 6.39 -22.09 -1.13
N TYR A 188 6.78 -20.86 -1.47
CA TYR A 188 6.23 -20.17 -2.65
C TYR A 188 7.07 -20.51 -3.89
N HIS A 189 6.39 -20.87 -4.97
CA HIS A 189 6.98 -20.97 -6.31
C HIS A 189 6.37 -19.87 -7.16
N ALA A 190 7.20 -19.03 -7.77
CA ALA A 190 6.72 -17.83 -8.45
C ALA A 190 7.41 -17.61 -9.79
N ASN A 191 6.63 -17.08 -10.73
CA ASN A 191 7.07 -16.61 -12.03
C ASN A 191 6.77 -15.12 -12.16
N LEU A 192 7.74 -14.37 -12.66
CA LEU A 192 7.62 -12.96 -13.03
C LEU A 192 7.70 -12.84 -14.54
N THR A 193 6.62 -12.39 -15.18
CA THR A 193 6.52 -12.28 -16.65
C THR A 193 6.22 -10.85 -17.05
N LEU A 194 6.88 -10.35 -18.09
CA LEU A 194 6.60 -9.05 -18.71
C LEU A 194 5.84 -9.26 -20.01
N HIS A 195 4.68 -8.63 -20.14
CA HIS A 195 3.85 -8.64 -21.36
C HIS A 195 3.87 -7.25 -22.01
N LEU A 196 4.27 -7.19 -23.27
CA LEU A 196 4.39 -5.95 -24.03
C LEU A 196 3.41 -5.93 -25.19
N TYR A 197 2.72 -4.80 -25.34
CA TYR A 197 1.81 -4.51 -26.44
C TYR A 197 2.25 -3.23 -27.15
N PHE A 198 2.12 -3.21 -28.47
CA PHE A 198 2.65 -2.15 -29.32
C PHE A 198 1.54 -1.52 -30.17
N HIS A 199 1.64 -0.23 -30.43
CA HIS A 199 0.74 0.43 -31.36
C HIS A 199 0.98 -0.07 -32.79
N ALA A 200 -0.09 -0.28 -33.55
CA ALA A 200 0.01 -0.70 -34.95
C ALA A 200 0.59 0.40 -35.87
N GLU A 201 0.45 1.67 -35.48
CA GLU A 201 0.96 2.84 -36.21
C GLU A 201 1.85 3.68 -35.28
N PRO A 202 2.94 4.29 -35.77
CA PRO A 202 3.74 5.22 -34.98
C PRO A 202 2.89 6.38 -34.47
N GLN A 203 2.84 6.58 -33.15
CA GLN A 203 2.14 7.73 -32.57
C GLN A 203 2.84 9.05 -32.90
N GLN A 204 2.06 10.14 -32.94
CA GLN A 204 2.61 11.50 -33.05
C GLN A 204 3.50 11.81 -31.83
N GLN A 205 4.57 12.59 -32.04
CA GLN A 205 5.56 12.97 -30.99
C GLN A 205 4.92 13.56 -29.71
N GLN A 206 3.74 14.18 -29.81
CA GLN A 206 3.02 14.75 -28.67
C GLN A 206 2.47 13.70 -27.68
N GLN A 207 2.25 12.45 -28.11
CA GLN A 207 1.86 11.34 -27.23
C GLN A 207 3.08 10.70 -26.55
N GLN A 208 4.26 10.73 -27.20
CA GLN A 208 5.53 10.28 -26.62
C GLN A 208 5.97 11.17 -25.45
N GLN A 209 5.67 12.49 -25.49
CA GLN A 209 5.96 13.45 -24.41
C GLN A 209 5.25 13.17 -23.07
N GLN A 210 4.40 12.13 -22.98
CA GLN A 210 3.75 11.74 -21.73
C GLN A 210 4.60 10.80 -20.86
N GLN A 211 5.51 10.04 -21.44
CA GLN A 211 6.38 9.10 -20.72
C GLN A 211 7.67 9.80 -20.29
N ALA A 212 8.21 9.42 -19.13
CA ALA A 212 9.48 9.93 -18.67
C ALA A 212 10.62 9.34 -19.51
N ASP A 213 11.62 10.16 -19.81
CA ASP A 213 12.81 9.76 -20.59
C ASP A 213 13.84 9.04 -19.71
N LEU A 214 13.78 9.24 -18.39
CA LEU A 214 14.67 8.60 -17.43
C LEU A 214 13.93 8.28 -16.13
N ILE A 215 14.17 7.06 -15.61
CA ILE A 215 13.72 6.62 -14.30
C ILE A 215 14.95 6.45 -13.41
N VAL A 216 15.03 7.23 -12.33
CA VAL A 216 16.14 7.15 -11.37
C VAL A 216 15.63 6.53 -10.06
N PRO A 217 16.19 5.39 -9.62
CA PRO A 217 15.73 4.71 -8.41
C PRO A 217 16.25 5.37 -7.13
N ILE A 218 15.34 5.66 -6.21
CA ILE A 218 15.61 6.14 -4.85
C ILE A 218 15.37 4.99 -3.86
N SER A 219 16.25 4.00 -3.96
CA SER A 219 16.25 2.76 -3.18
C SER A 219 17.69 2.39 -2.76
N ARG A 220 17.83 1.44 -1.85
CA ARG A 220 19.10 0.85 -1.42
C ARG A 220 19.70 0.01 -2.55
N SER A 221 21.02 -0.04 -2.58
CA SER A 221 21.78 -0.84 -3.54
C SER A 221 22.11 -2.23 -3.00
N LEU A 222 22.14 -3.22 -3.87
CA LEU A 222 22.61 -4.58 -3.58
C LEU A 222 24.14 -4.61 -3.33
N PRO A 223 24.67 -5.63 -2.61
CA PRO A 223 23.96 -6.73 -1.95
C PRO A 223 23.33 -6.31 -0.62
N LEU A 224 22.18 -6.89 -0.30
CA LEU A 224 21.43 -6.69 0.94
C LEU A 224 21.05 -8.04 1.53
N ASN A 225 20.61 -8.09 2.79
CA ASN A 225 19.95 -9.25 3.39
C ASN A 225 18.44 -8.98 3.58
N ASP A 226 17.90 -8.16 2.68
CA ASP A 226 16.54 -7.61 2.70
C ASP A 226 16.20 -7.08 1.29
N GLY A 227 14.98 -6.55 1.10
CA GLY A 227 14.59 -5.80 -0.10
C GLY A 227 15.35 -4.48 -0.27
N GLN A 228 15.24 -3.87 -1.45
CA GLN A 228 15.92 -2.61 -1.78
C GLN A 228 15.23 -1.37 -1.19
N TRP A 229 14.09 -1.52 -0.51
CA TRP A 229 13.45 -0.43 0.23
C TRP A 229 14.27 0.04 1.43
N PHE A 230 14.11 1.30 1.82
CA PHE A 230 14.50 1.78 3.14
C PHE A 230 13.56 1.23 4.21
N ALA A 231 14.04 1.11 5.44
CA ALA A 231 13.25 0.65 6.58
C ALA A 231 13.32 1.69 7.70
N ILE A 232 12.31 2.56 7.78
CA ILE A 232 12.20 3.57 8.83
C ILE A 232 11.80 2.88 10.13
N GLN A 233 12.59 3.14 11.18
CA GLN A 233 12.49 2.42 12.47
C GLN A 233 11.68 3.17 13.53
N ASN A 234 11.51 4.50 13.39
CA ASN A 234 10.77 5.34 14.33
C ASN A 234 10.52 6.74 13.75
N ALA A 235 9.78 7.58 14.47
CA ALA A 235 9.40 8.93 14.05
C ALA A 235 10.56 9.92 13.80
N THR A 236 11.77 9.64 14.29
CA THR A 236 12.96 10.50 14.08
C THR A 236 13.90 9.98 13.00
N ASP A 237 13.66 8.75 12.53
CA ASP A 237 14.48 8.12 11.51
C ASP A 237 14.11 8.66 10.12
N VAL A 238 15.12 9.17 9.42
CA VAL A 238 15.00 9.68 8.05
C VAL A 238 16.00 8.93 7.20
N GLN A 239 15.48 8.28 6.17
CA GLN A 239 16.27 7.52 5.21
C GLN A 239 16.35 8.29 3.90
N SER A 240 17.53 8.36 3.29
CA SER A 240 17.73 9.17 2.10
C SER A 240 18.69 8.57 1.08
N LYS A 241 18.66 9.11 -0.14
CA LYS A 241 19.63 8.85 -1.19
C LYS A 241 20.01 10.14 -1.88
N LYS A 242 21.31 10.29 -2.15
CA LYS A 242 21.84 11.38 -2.95
C LYS A 242 21.87 10.99 -4.42
N LEU A 243 21.40 11.88 -5.28
CA LEU A 243 21.47 11.72 -6.73
C LEU A 243 21.51 13.09 -7.41
N ALA A 244 22.17 13.16 -8.56
CA ALA A 244 22.15 14.34 -9.41
C ALA A 244 21.03 14.23 -10.45
N ILE A 245 20.36 15.35 -10.74
CA ILE A 245 19.37 15.45 -11.81
C ILE A 245 20.06 15.98 -13.07
N PRO A 246 19.85 15.37 -14.26
CA PRO A 246 20.36 15.91 -15.53
C PRO A 246 19.93 17.36 -15.73
N SER A 247 20.88 18.23 -16.07
CA SER A 247 20.67 19.68 -16.16
C SER A 247 19.70 20.11 -17.26
N ASN A 248 19.32 19.23 -18.17
CA ASN A 248 18.31 19.47 -19.21
C ASN A 248 16.91 18.94 -18.85
N THR A 249 16.68 18.56 -17.59
CA THR A 249 15.36 18.11 -17.14
C THR A 249 14.36 19.27 -17.14
N TYR A 250 13.17 19.09 -17.73
CA TYR A 250 12.10 20.10 -17.73
C TYR A 250 10.87 19.71 -16.89
N ARG A 251 10.76 18.46 -16.47
CA ARG A 251 9.71 17.96 -15.57
C ARG A 251 10.25 16.84 -14.70
N ALA A 252 9.81 16.78 -13.45
CA ALA A 252 10.20 15.74 -12.51
C ALA A 252 9.04 15.34 -11.59
N VAL A 253 8.78 14.04 -11.47
CA VAL A 253 7.74 13.47 -10.61
C VAL A 253 8.34 12.36 -9.75
N LEU A 254 8.12 12.43 -8.45
CA LEU A 254 8.52 11.42 -7.48
C LEU A 254 7.35 10.45 -7.24
N GLU A 255 7.52 9.17 -7.56
CA GLU A 255 6.57 8.11 -7.23
C GLU A 255 7.03 7.37 -5.98
N VAL A 256 6.27 7.46 -4.90
CA VAL A 256 6.61 6.87 -3.59
C VAL A 256 5.85 5.56 -3.38
N PHE A 257 6.56 4.51 -2.97
CA PHE A 257 5.99 3.25 -2.51
C PHE A 257 6.07 3.18 -0.99
N VAL A 258 5.00 2.74 -0.33
CA VAL A 258 4.95 2.63 1.13
C VAL A 258 4.23 1.37 1.59
N SER A 259 4.76 0.75 2.64
CA SER A 259 4.08 -0.30 3.42
C SER A 259 4.51 -0.23 4.88
N PHE A 260 3.64 -0.64 5.79
CA PHE A 260 3.79 -0.46 7.24
C PHE A 260 3.63 -1.81 7.94
N HIS A 261 4.53 -2.14 8.86
CA HIS A 261 4.68 -3.48 9.42
C HIS A 261 4.90 -3.41 10.94
N SER A 262 4.98 -4.58 11.59
CA SER A 262 5.29 -4.69 13.02
C SER A 262 4.26 -3.92 13.87
N ASN A 263 4.69 -3.02 14.74
CA ASN A 263 3.81 -2.26 15.63
C ASN A 263 2.93 -1.24 14.90
N ASP A 264 3.26 -0.92 13.65
CA ASP A 264 2.48 -0.05 12.80
C ASP A 264 1.64 -0.78 11.76
N GLU A 265 1.60 -2.13 11.73
CA GLU A 265 0.72 -2.85 10.79
C GLU A 265 -0.76 -2.44 10.93
N PHE A 266 -1.17 -2.03 12.14
CA PHE A 266 -2.53 -1.60 12.48
C PHE A 266 -2.56 -0.22 13.12
N TRP A 267 -1.66 0.68 12.70
CA TRP A 267 -1.47 2.01 13.28
C TRP A 267 -2.79 2.79 13.49
N TYR A 268 -3.79 2.60 12.64
CA TYR A 268 -5.12 3.22 12.71
C TYR A 268 -5.97 2.80 13.92
N THR A 269 -5.52 1.79 14.65
CA THR A 269 -6.13 1.25 15.88
C THR A 269 -5.33 1.62 17.14
N ASN A 270 -4.15 2.24 16.99
CA ASN A 270 -3.26 2.54 18.11
C ASN A 270 -3.86 3.64 18.98
N PRO A 271 -3.95 3.44 20.32
CA PRO A 271 -4.32 4.50 21.23
C PRO A 271 -3.18 5.52 21.42
N PRO A 272 -3.46 6.71 21.96
CA PRO A 272 -2.41 7.66 22.32
C PRO A 272 -1.63 7.19 23.56
N ASP A 273 -0.42 7.72 23.75
CA ASP A 273 0.51 7.25 24.79
C ASP A 273 0.03 7.53 26.22
N ASP A 274 -0.78 8.57 26.41
CA ASP A 274 -1.36 8.92 27.71
C ASP A 274 -2.27 7.81 28.25
N TYR A 275 -3.07 7.18 27.38
CA TYR A 275 -3.89 6.02 27.70
C TYR A 275 -3.03 4.81 28.08
N ILE A 276 -1.96 4.56 27.33
CA ILE A 276 -1.03 3.46 27.58
C ILE A 276 -0.36 3.63 28.95
N GLN A 277 0.13 4.84 29.24
CA GLN A 277 0.78 5.16 30.50
C GLN A 277 -0.19 5.05 31.68
N ALA A 278 -1.39 5.61 31.56
CA ALA A 278 -2.39 5.60 32.63
C ALA A 278 -2.85 4.18 33.00
N ASN A 279 -2.79 3.24 32.06
CA ASN A 279 -3.24 1.86 32.25
C ASN A 279 -2.08 0.84 32.33
N ASN A 280 -0.83 1.28 32.34
CA ASN A 280 0.37 0.43 32.36
C ASN A 280 0.43 -0.63 31.24
N LEU A 281 0.14 -0.23 30.00
CA LEU A 281 0.00 -1.13 28.84
C LEU A 281 1.26 -1.20 27.99
N SER A 282 2.39 -1.58 28.57
CA SER A 282 3.72 -1.52 27.92
C SER A 282 3.88 -2.34 26.63
N SER A 283 2.92 -3.20 26.30
CA SER A 283 2.92 -4.06 25.13
C SER A 283 1.96 -3.61 24.01
N VAL A 284 1.25 -2.50 24.21
CA VAL A 284 0.33 -1.93 23.23
C VAL A 284 1.09 -0.88 22.40
N PRO A 285 1.13 -1.02 21.06
CA PRO A 285 1.64 0.03 20.19
C PRO A 285 0.93 1.38 20.41
N GLY A 286 1.72 2.42 20.63
CA GLY A 286 1.25 3.77 20.89
C GLY A 286 1.36 4.71 19.69
N ASN A 287 1.73 5.95 19.97
CA ASN A 287 1.84 7.08 19.04
C ASN A 287 0.52 7.49 18.34
N GLY A 288 -0.62 7.01 18.85
CA GLY A 288 -1.95 7.35 18.32
C GLY A 288 -2.20 6.89 16.88
N ALA A 289 -3.40 7.21 16.39
CA ALA A 289 -3.93 6.67 15.14
C ALA A 289 -3.63 7.55 13.91
N PHE A 290 -2.47 8.18 13.80
CA PHE A 290 -2.10 8.98 12.62
C PHE A 290 -0.65 8.79 12.21
N ARG A 291 -0.43 8.61 10.91
CA ARG A 291 0.90 8.44 10.28
C ARG A 291 0.93 9.25 8.98
N GLU A 292 2.05 9.90 8.73
CA GLU A 292 2.29 10.66 7.49
C GLU A 292 3.71 10.38 7.00
N VAL A 293 3.85 9.97 5.74
CA VAL A 293 5.16 9.93 5.10
C VAL A 293 5.47 11.33 4.57
N VAL A 294 6.63 11.87 4.93
CA VAL A 294 7.10 13.19 4.48
C VAL A 294 8.26 13.00 3.51
N ALA A 295 8.10 13.50 2.29
CA ALA A 295 9.16 13.50 1.27
C ALA A 295 9.91 14.84 1.30
N ARG A 296 11.25 14.76 1.35
CA ARG A 296 12.14 15.92 1.45
C ARG A 296 13.18 15.91 0.34
N VAL A 297 13.55 17.10 -0.14
CA VAL A 297 14.72 17.31 -0.99
C VAL A 297 15.59 18.38 -0.35
N ASP A 298 16.85 18.06 -0.06
CA ASP A 298 17.79 18.92 0.66
C ASP A 298 17.21 19.47 1.99
N GLY A 299 16.41 18.65 2.68
CA GLY A 299 15.74 19.00 3.93
C GLY A 299 14.40 19.75 3.78
N GLU A 300 14.12 20.36 2.63
CA GLU A 300 12.83 21.04 2.34
C GLU A 300 11.73 20.01 2.04
N VAL A 301 10.51 20.21 2.55
CA VAL A 301 9.40 19.29 2.25
C VAL A 301 8.85 19.56 0.85
N VAL A 302 8.91 18.58 -0.02
CA VAL A 302 8.39 18.67 -1.39
C VAL A 302 7.00 18.05 -1.54
N GLY A 303 6.58 17.22 -0.58
CA GLY A 303 5.24 16.64 -0.52
C GLY A 303 5.07 15.68 0.66
N ALA A 304 3.87 15.14 0.79
CA ALA A 304 3.51 14.16 1.80
C ALA A 304 2.63 13.05 1.21
N VAL A 305 2.59 11.90 1.88
CA VAL A 305 1.73 10.76 1.55
C VAL A 305 0.99 10.31 2.80
N TRP A 306 -0.34 10.34 2.73
CA TRP A 306 -1.24 9.75 3.73
C TRP A 306 -1.78 8.46 3.14
N PRO A 307 -1.17 7.31 3.45
CA PRO A 307 -1.39 6.10 2.69
C PRO A 307 -2.80 5.55 2.89
N PHE A 308 -3.35 4.98 1.84
CA PHE A 308 -4.50 4.09 1.95
C PHE A 308 -4.21 2.99 2.97
N THR A 309 -5.17 2.75 3.88
CA THR A 309 -5.06 1.72 4.91
C THR A 309 -5.25 0.33 4.31
N VAL A 310 -4.21 -0.17 3.64
CA VAL A 310 -4.13 -1.55 3.14
C VAL A 310 -4.22 -2.49 4.34
N ILE A 311 -5.12 -3.47 4.26
CA ILE A 311 -5.19 -4.58 5.23
C ILE A 311 -4.62 -5.81 4.52
N TYR A 312 -3.51 -6.33 5.05
CA TYR A 312 -2.82 -7.49 4.49
C TYR A 312 -3.62 -8.78 4.66
N THR A 313 -3.23 -9.84 3.95
CA THR A 313 -4.03 -11.07 3.89
C THR A 313 -4.06 -11.85 5.20
N GLY A 314 -3.21 -11.50 6.18
CA GLY A 314 -3.27 -11.97 7.56
C GLY A 314 -4.02 -11.05 8.53
N GLY A 315 -4.25 -9.79 8.14
CA GLY A 315 -4.61 -8.72 9.08
C GLY A 315 -6.05 -8.72 9.56
N VAL A 316 -6.28 -8.20 10.77
CA VAL A 316 -7.55 -8.16 11.53
C VAL A 316 -8.15 -9.56 11.80
N ASN A 317 -8.51 -10.28 10.75
CA ASN A 317 -8.96 -11.66 10.78
C ASN A 317 -8.63 -12.29 9.40
N PRO A 318 -7.68 -13.23 9.31
CA PRO A 318 -7.23 -13.80 8.05
C PRO A 318 -8.33 -14.55 7.28
N LEU A 319 -9.43 -14.92 7.95
CA LEU A 319 -10.56 -15.62 7.30
C LEU A 319 -11.38 -14.68 6.41
N LEU A 320 -11.23 -13.36 6.57
CA LEU A 320 -11.91 -12.36 5.74
C LEU A 320 -11.36 -12.37 4.30
N TRP A 321 -10.07 -12.64 4.12
CA TRP A 321 -9.35 -12.38 2.87
C TRP A 321 -9.27 -13.60 1.95
N ARG A 322 -10.32 -14.44 1.97
CA ARG A 322 -10.33 -15.76 1.35
C ARG A 322 -11.61 -15.97 0.53
N PRO A 323 -11.54 -16.27 -0.79
CA PRO A 323 -10.39 -16.11 -1.69
C PRO A 323 -10.24 -14.66 -2.21
N ILE A 324 -11.14 -13.75 -1.85
CA ILE A 324 -11.10 -12.34 -2.24
C ILE A 324 -10.22 -11.60 -1.22
N THR A 325 -9.09 -11.05 -1.66
CA THR A 325 -8.15 -10.37 -0.75
C THR A 325 -8.53 -8.90 -0.51
N GLY A 326 -7.89 -8.28 0.48
CA GLY A 326 -8.07 -6.87 0.81
C GLY A 326 -7.73 -5.97 -0.38
N ILE A 327 -8.44 -4.84 -0.53
CA ILE A 327 -8.12 -3.82 -1.55
C ILE A 327 -6.63 -3.41 -1.41
N GLY A 328 -5.87 -3.43 -2.50
CA GLY A 328 -4.47 -3.02 -2.54
C GLY A 328 -3.50 -3.95 -1.78
N SER A 329 -3.92 -5.17 -1.43
CA SER A 329 -3.05 -6.15 -0.76
C SER A 329 -2.13 -6.85 -1.76
N PHE A 330 -2.60 -7.19 -2.96
CA PHE A 330 -1.78 -7.79 -4.00
C PHE A 330 -1.06 -6.74 -4.84
N ASN A 331 -1.70 -5.60 -5.13
CA ASN A 331 -1.08 -4.49 -5.85
C ASN A 331 -1.11 -3.24 -4.96
N LEU A 332 -0.06 -3.06 -4.14
CA LEU A 332 -0.04 -1.92 -3.21
C LEU A 332 -0.01 -0.58 -3.96
N PRO A 333 -0.75 0.44 -3.50
CA PRO A 333 -0.78 1.76 -4.12
C PRO A 333 0.57 2.47 -4.11
N THR A 334 0.78 3.35 -5.10
CA THR A 334 1.87 4.32 -5.13
C THR A 334 1.35 5.74 -5.22
N TYR A 335 2.18 6.71 -4.86
CA TYR A 335 1.77 8.10 -4.68
C TYR A 335 2.71 9.03 -5.44
N ASP A 336 2.14 9.83 -6.35
CA ASP A 336 2.91 10.78 -7.17
C ASP A 336 3.02 12.15 -6.47
N ILE A 337 4.22 12.72 -6.41
CA ILE A 337 4.53 14.08 -5.96
C ILE A 337 5.24 14.80 -7.11
N ASP A 338 4.63 15.86 -7.66
CA ASP A 338 5.24 16.61 -8.77
C ASP A 338 6.22 17.66 -8.20
N ILE A 339 7.51 17.41 -8.42
CA ILE A 339 8.59 18.27 -7.92
C ILE A 339 9.12 19.23 -9.01
N THR A 340 8.44 19.32 -10.16
CA THR A 340 8.78 20.26 -11.24
C THR A 340 8.94 21.70 -10.76
N PRO A 341 8.11 22.24 -9.84
CA PRO A 341 8.30 23.60 -9.31
C PRO A 341 9.67 23.85 -8.66
N PHE A 342 10.34 22.79 -8.18
CA PHE A 342 11.63 22.87 -7.50
C PHE A 342 12.84 22.74 -8.44
N LEU A 343 12.65 22.40 -9.72
CA LEU A 343 13.75 22.14 -10.65
C LEU A 343 14.75 23.29 -10.74
N GLY A 344 14.32 24.55 -10.60
CA GLY A 344 15.24 25.69 -10.55
C GLY A 344 16.36 25.59 -9.49
N LYS A 345 16.11 24.85 -8.40
CA LYS A 345 17.11 24.57 -7.34
C LYS A 345 17.90 23.27 -7.58
N LEU A 346 17.39 22.36 -8.43
CA LEU A 346 17.89 20.98 -8.57
C LEU A 346 18.70 20.72 -9.85
N LEU A 347 18.78 21.72 -10.75
CA LEU A 347 19.45 21.62 -12.06
C LEU A 347 20.91 22.13 -12.05
N ASP A 348 21.53 22.20 -10.88
CA ASP A 348 22.88 22.78 -10.72
C ASP A 348 24.03 21.78 -11.03
N GLY A 349 23.67 20.53 -11.37
CA GLY A 349 24.60 19.45 -11.70
C GLY A 349 25.24 18.77 -10.49
N LYS A 350 24.83 19.12 -9.27
CA LYS A 350 25.27 18.45 -8.03
C LYS A 350 24.29 17.38 -7.60
N GLU A 351 24.71 16.59 -6.63
CA GLU A 351 23.83 15.65 -5.95
C GLU A 351 22.94 16.38 -4.94
N HIS A 352 21.66 16.02 -4.94
CA HIS A 352 20.65 16.47 -4.00
C HIS A 352 20.19 15.29 -3.14
N ASP A 353 19.90 15.56 -1.86
CA ASP A 353 19.49 14.54 -0.90
C ASP A 353 17.96 14.35 -0.92
N PHE A 354 17.50 13.19 -1.38
CA PHE A 354 16.09 12.80 -1.39
C PHE A 354 15.81 11.94 -0.16
N GLY A 355 15.08 12.49 0.81
CA GLY A 355 14.83 11.88 2.11
C GLY A 355 13.35 11.57 2.38
N PHE A 356 13.12 10.53 3.16
CA PHE A 356 11.80 10.09 3.61
C PHE A 356 11.81 9.87 5.13
N GLY A 357 10.80 10.39 5.80
CA GLY A 357 10.52 10.15 7.22
C GLY A 357 9.04 9.87 7.42
N VAL A 358 8.67 9.29 8.56
CA VAL A 358 7.25 9.03 8.89
C VAL A 358 6.89 9.66 10.23
N THR A 359 5.97 10.62 10.22
CA THR A 359 5.45 11.25 11.43
C THR A 359 4.75 10.22 12.30
N ASN A 360 5.05 10.23 13.60
CA ASN A 360 4.53 9.31 14.62
C ASN A 360 4.86 7.83 14.38
N ALA A 361 5.79 7.50 13.47
CA ALA A 361 6.13 6.11 13.20
C ALA A 361 6.66 5.36 14.42
N LEU A 362 6.21 4.12 14.51
CA LEU A 362 6.90 3.01 15.16
C LEU A 362 7.69 2.24 14.09
N ASP A 363 8.38 1.18 14.51
CA ASP A 363 8.97 0.21 13.59
C ASP A 363 7.85 -0.58 12.89
N VAL A 364 7.90 -0.96 11.61
CA VAL A 364 8.89 -0.84 10.54
C VAL A 364 8.14 -0.30 9.31
N TRP A 365 8.64 0.76 8.68
CA TRP A 365 8.04 1.29 7.44
C TRP A 365 8.97 1.09 6.26
N TYR A 366 8.52 0.31 5.26
CA TYR A 366 9.26 0.17 4.02
C TYR A 366 8.88 1.27 3.04
N ILE A 367 9.89 2.06 2.65
CA ILE A 367 9.74 3.21 1.75
C ILE A 367 10.87 3.20 0.72
N ASP A 368 10.52 3.44 -0.52
CA ASP A 368 11.42 3.84 -1.59
C ASP A 368 10.63 4.64 -2.63
N ALA A 369 11.33 5.13 -3.64
CA ALA A 369 10.69 5.90 -4.69
C ALA A 369 11.39 5.75 -6.04
N ASN A 370 10.65 6.08 -7.09
CA ASN A 370 11.17 6.24 -8.45
C ASN A 370 11.04 7.70 -8.87
N LEU A 371 12.15 8.30 -9.31
CA LEU A 371 12.15 9.65 -9.85
C LEU A 371 11.99 9.59 -11.37
N HIS A 372 10.84 10.05 -11.84
CA HIS A 372 10.47 10.14 -13.26
C HIS A 372 10.91 11.49 -13.80
N LEU A 373 11.79 11.50 -14.81
CA LEU A 373 12.38 12.71 -15.38
C LEU A 373 12.07 12.84 -16.87
N TRP A 374 11.65 14.03 -17.29
CA TRP A 374 11.51 14.38 -18.70
C TRP A 374 12.64 15.33 -19.10
N LEU A 375 13.34 14.99 -20.18
CA LEU A 375 14.57 15.62 -20.63
C LEU A 375 14.35 16.42 -21.91
N ASP A 376 14.93 17.61 -21.98
CA ASP A 376 14.95 18.40 -23.19
C ASP A 376 16.11 17.93 -24.08
N HIS A 377 15.80 17.11 -25.08
CA HIS A 377 16.81 16.62 -26.03
C HIS A 377 17.34 17.68 -27.01
N LYS A 378 16.73 18.89 -27.05
CA LYS A 378 17.17 20.00 -27.92
C LYS A 378 17.99 21.05 -27.18
N SER A 379 18.16 20.90 -25.87
CA SER A 379 18.97 21.80 -25.05
C SER A 379 19.90 21.01 -24.13
N GLU A 380 21.14 21.46 -23.98
CA GLU A 380 22.06 20.87 -23.01
C GLU A 380 21.69 21.21 -21.56
N LYS A 381 20.96 22.32 -21.36
CA LYS A 381 20.53 22.80 -20.05
C LYS A 381 19.15 23.45 -20.11
N THR A 382 18.37 23.25 -19.06
CA THR A 382 17.17 24.00 -18.74
C THR A 382 17.48 24.95 -17.59
N THR A 383 16.66 25.99 -17.45
CA THR A 383 16.77 26.94 -16.32
C THR A 383 15.42 27.08 -15.68
N GLY A 384 15.37 27.27 -14.37
CA GLY A 384 14.10 27.49 -13.68
C GLY A 384 14.26 28.32 -12.43
N SER A 385 13.14 28.69 -11.83
CA SER A 385 13.10 29.30 -10.51
C SER A 385 11.84 28.91 -9.77
N LEU A 386 11.96 28.74 -8.46
CA LEU A 386 10.83 28.65 -7.54
C LEU A 386 10.25 30.05 -7.36
N LEU A 387 8.94 30.21 -7.55
CA LEU A 387 8.22 31.48 -7.42
C LEU A 387 7.50 31.61 -6.08
N SER A 388 6.85 30.54 -5.63
CA SER A 388 6.15 30.50 -4.35
C SER A 388 6.23 29.10 -3.77
N TYR A 389 6.37 29.01 -2.46
CA TYR A 389 6.41 27.74 -1.75
C TYR A 389 5.74 27.91 -0.39
N ASP A 390 4.80 27.02 -0.10
CA ASP A 390 4.12 26.88 1.17
C ASP A 390 4.07 25.40 1.52
N ALA A 391 4.78 25.02 2.56
CA ALA A 391 4.66 23.71 3.19
C ALA A 391 4.29 23.93 4.65
N SER A 392 3.04 24.34 4.87
CA SER A 392 2.47 24.48 6.19
C SER A 392 2.73 23.24 7.04
N GLY A 393 3.05 23.47 8.32
CA GLY A 393 3.23 22.38 9.29
C GLY A 393 1.98 21.51 9.39
N LEU A 394 2.17 20.26 9.80
CA LEU A 394 1.06 19.36 10.13
C LEU A 394 0.26 19.96 11.30
N ASP A 395 -1.02 20.22 11.08
CA ASP A 395 -1.96 20.53 12.15
C ASP A 395 -2.56 19.21 12.65
N LEU A 396 -2.16 18.77 13.84
CA LEU A 396 -2.57 17.50 14.43
C LEU A 396 -3.19 17.76 15.81
N ASN A 397 -4.41 17.26 15.99
CA ASN A 397 -5.12 17.34 17.25
C ASN A 397 -5.60 15.94 17.67
N VAL A 398 -5.39 15.60 18.94
CA VAL A 398 -5.79 14.33 19.54
C VAL A 398 -6.56 14.65 20.81
N SER A 399 -7.83 14.23 20.88
CA SER A 399 -8.63 14.29 22.10
C SER A 399 -8.80 12.90 22.69
N SER A 400 -8.43 12.74 23.95
CA SER A 400 -8.51 11.50 24.71
C SER A 400 -9.53 11.63 25.84
N GLU A 401 -10.54 10.76 25.88
CA GLU A 401 -11.50 10.66 26.97
C GLU A 401 -11.64 9.20 27.40
N PHE A 402 -11.13 8.84 28.59
CA PHE A 402 -11.14 7.45 29.04
C PHE A 402 -11.27 7.30 30.57
N THR A 403 -11.70 6.12 31.01
CA THR A 403 -11.73 5.71 32.42
C THR A 403 -11.33 4.25 32.49
N GLY A 404 -10.15 3.99 33.08
CA GLY A 404 -9.51 2.68 32.98
C GLY A 404 -9.30 2.30 31.51
N LEU A 405 -9.71 1.09 31.15
CA LEU A 405 -9.50 0.53 29.80
C LEU A 405 -10.53 0.98 28.76
N ASP A 406 -11.64 1.59 29.17
CA ASP A 406 -12.69 2.05 28.26
C ASP A 406 -12.53 3.54 27.96
N GLY A 407 -12.72 3.93 26.69
CA GLY A 407 -12.50 5.30 26.27
C GLY A 407 -12.78 5.57 24.79
N GLN A 408 -12.72 6.83 24.43
CA GLN A 408 -12.82 7.33 23.07
C GLN A 408 -11.65 8.26 22.77
N PHE A 409 -11.00 8.02 21.64
CA PHE A 409 -9.89 8.80 21.12
C PHE A 409 -10.31 9.34 19.76
N VAL A 410 -10.25 10.67 19.59
CA VAL A 410 -10.52 11.31 18.30
C VAL A 410 -9.25 12.02 17.85
N THR A 411 -8.74 11.61 16.70
CA THR A 411 -7.58 12.22 16.05
C THR A 411 -8.05 12.94 14.79
N SER A 412 -7.70 14.20 14.67
CA SER A 412 -7.91 14.99 13.45
C SER A 412 -6.60 15.58 12.99
N ALA A 413 -6.33 15.52 11.69
CA ALA A 413 -5.14 16.16 11.12
C ALA A 413 -5.44 16.87 9.81
N SER A 414 -4.69 17.94 9.52
CA SER A 414 -4.72 18.59 8.21
C SER A 414 -3.33 19.02 7.76
N ARG A 415 -3.11 19.03 6.44
CA ARG A 415 -1.87 19.52 5.83
C ARG A 415 -2.12 20.19 4.48
N HIS A 416 -1.35 21.22 4.21
CA HIS A 416 -1.26 21.84 2.89
C HIS A 416 0.20 21.94 2.44
N VAL A 417 0.48 21.50 1.21
CA VAL A 417 1.74 21.74 0.51
C VAL A 417 1.41 22.35 -0.85
N SER A 418 2.11 23.40 -1.25
CA SER A 418 1.94 24.08 -2.53
C SER A 418 3.27 24.67 -2.99
N ALA A 419 3.62 24.45 -4.25
CA ALA A 419 4.80 25.02 -4.85
C ALA A 419 4.46 25.48 -6.27
N THR A 420 4.92 26.68 -6.62
CA THR A 420 4.86 27.21 -7.99
C THR A 420 6.27 27.57 -8.42
N GLY A 421 6.66 27.12 -9.60
CA GLY A 421 7.94 27.46 -10.22
C GLY A 421 7.81 27.47 -11.73
N TRP A 422 8.77 28.08 -12.40
CA TRP A 422 8.86 28.03 -13.86
C TRP A 422 10.12 27.30 -14.30
N VAL A 423 10.03 26.65 -15.46
CA VAL A 423 11.16 26.02 -16.15
C VAL A 423 11.13 26.46 -17.61
N LYS A 424 12.28 26.90 -18.09
CA LYS A 424 12.53 27.29 -19.48
C LYS A 424 13.36 26.22 -20.17
N SER A 425 12.81 25.70 -21.26
CA SER A 425 13.39 24.68 -22.13
C SER A 425 13.27 25.11 -23.60
N SER A 426 13.67 24.26 -24.53
CA SER A 426 13.46 24.43 -25.97
C SER A 426 11.98 24.47 -26.36
N PHE A 427 11.09 23.98 -25.50
CA PHE A 427 9.64 24.05 -25.67
C PHE A 427 9.02 25.38 -25.18
N GLY A 428 9.84 26.28 -24.62
CA GLY A 428 9.41 27.54 -24.04
C GLY A 428 9.49 27.55 -22.51
N GLU A 429 8.94 28.60 -21.92
CA GLU A 429 8.85 28.78 -20.47
C GLU A 429 7.48 28.30 -19.97
N VAL A 430 7.50 27.33 -19.07
CA VAL A 430 6.29 26.75 -18.47
C VAL A 430 6.31 27.01 -16.97
N THR A 431 5.26 27.63 -16.46
CA THR A 431 5.00 27.76 -15.03
C THR A 431 4.14 26.59 -14.57
N THR A 432 4.62 25.85 -13.58
CA THR A 432 3.92 24.72 -12.96
C THR A 432 3.62 25.03 -11.51
N THR A 433 2.37 24.81 -11.10
CA THR A 433 1.93 24.79 -9.72
C THR A 433 1.54 23.36 -9.36
N PHE A 434 2.16 22.81 -8.31
CA PHE A 434 1.76 21.56 -7.67
C PHE A 434 1.19 21.87 -6.29
N TYR A 435 0.14 21.16 -5.89
CA TYR A 435 -0.38 21.26 -4.54
C TYR A 435 -0.91 19.93 -4.01
N GLN A 436 -0.90 19.79 -2.69
CA GLN A 436 -1.57 18.75 -1.92
C GLN A 436 -2.36 19.38 -0.77
N ARG A 437 -3.52 18.82 -0.49
CA ARG A 437 -4.38 19.15 0.65
C ARG A 437 -4.89 17.86 1.25
N PHE A 438 -4.76 17.75 2.56
CA PHE A 438 -5.14 16.55 3.28
C PHE A 438 -6.01 16.90 4.49
N SER A 439 -7.01 16.05 4.75
CA SER A 439 -7.84 16.07 5.95
C SER A 439 -8.03 14.65 6.48
N TYR A 440 -7.84 14.47 7.78
CA TYR A 440 -7.88 13.18 8.45
C TYR A 440 -8.81 13.27 9.64
N GLU A 441 -9.66 12.26 9.79
CA GLU A 441 -10.45 12.05 10.99
C GLU A 441 -10.39 10.57 11.35
N ASN A 442 -10.15 10.28 12.63
CA ASN A 442 -10.23 8.94 13.20
C ASN A 442 -10.89 9.03 14.57
N SER A 443 -11.91 8.19 14.79
CA SER A 443 -12.49 7.93 16.10
C SER A 443 -12.22 6.47 16.46
N ASN A 444 -11.47 6.23 17.52
CA ASN A 444 -11.12 4.93 18.06
C ASN A 444 -11.75 4.77 19.45
N VAL A 445 -12.61 3.77 19.62
CA VAL A 445 -13.42 3.58 20.84
C VAL A 445 -13.18 2.20 21.42
N PHE A 446 -12.77 2.15 22.68
CA PHE A 446 -12.63 0.94 23.48
C PHE A 446 -13.81 0.81 24.45
N ARG A 447 -14.41 -0.38 24.52
CA ARG A 447 -15.55 -0.68 25.40
C ARG A 447 -15.40 -2.05 26.04
N LYS A 448 -16.16 -2.25 27.12
CA LYS A 448 -16.25 -3.53 27.84
C LYS A 448 -14.88 -3.97 28.35
N ASN A 449 -14.19 -3.06 29.02
CA ASN A 449 -12.82 -3.26 29.48
C ASN A 449 -11.86 -3.57 28.32
N ALA A 450 -11.92 -2.77 27.26
CA ALA A 450 -11.15 -2.91 26.02
C ALA A 450 -11.32 -4.22 25.21
N THR A 451 -12.28 -5.09 25.55
CA THR A 451 -12.55 -6.31 24.75
C THR A 451 -13.28 -6.02 23.45
N VAL A 452 -13.81 -4.80 23.28
CA VAL A 452 -14.43 -4.33 22.04
C VAL A 452 -13.71 -3.07 21.59
N GLN A 453 -13.32 -3.04 20.32
CA GLN A 453 -12.74 -1.86 19.69
C GLN A 453 -13.53 -1.49 18.42
N ILE A 454 -13.76 -0.19 18.25
CA ILE A 454 -14.47 0.36 17.09
C ILE A 454 -13.66 1.53 16.53
N VAL A 455 -13.25 1.44 15.27
CA VAL A 455 -12.56 2.52 14.56
C VAL A 455 -13.44 3.01 13.42
N ASN A 456 -13.56 4.32 13.31
CA ASN A 456 -14.11 5.00 12.14
C ASN A 456 -13.11 6.05 11.67
N GLN A 457 -12.58 5.88 10.47
CA GLN A 457 -11.53 6.70 9.89
C GLN A 457 -11.94 7.20 8.50
N THR A 458 -11.56 8.43 8.19
CA THR A 458 -11.59 8.98 6.83
C THR A 458 -10.30 9.72 6.55
N ILE A 459 -9.61 9.34 5.47
CA ILE A 459 -8.55 10.13 4.85
C ILE A 459 -9.14 10.79 3.61
N ASP A 460 -9.06 12.11 3.52
CA ASP A 460 -9.38 12.90 2.33
C ASP A 460 -8.08 13.51 1.79
N ALA A 461 -7.67 13.08 0.61
CA ALA A 461 -6.45 13.49 -0.07
C ALA A 461 -6.80 14.13 -1.41
N LYS A 462 -6.49 15.43 -1.55
CA LYS A 462 -6.60 16.17 -2.80
C LYS A 462 -5.23 16.63 -3.27
N SER A 463 -4.89 16.34 -4.52
CA SER A 463 -3.69 16.87 -5.16
C SER A 463 -4.01 17.44 -6.54
N GLY A 464 -3.15 18.33 -7.03
CA GLY A 464 -3.32 18.86 -8.37
C GLY A 464 -2.06 19.47 -8.95
N ILE A 465 -2.03 19.50 -10.28
CA ILE A 465 -0.99 20.10 -11.09
C ILE A 465 -1.66 21.07 -12.04
N PHE A 466 -1.12 22.28 -12.14
CA PHE A 466 -1.54 23.29 -13.09
C PHE A 466 -0.30 23.83 -13.80
N ALA A 467 -0.17 23.57 -15.09
CA ALA A 467 0.92 24.03 -15.94
C ALA A 467 0.41 24.96 -17.03
N LYS A 468 1.07 26.11 -17.20
CA LYS A 468 0.74 27.12 -18.21
C LYS A 468 2.00 27.72 -18.83
N ASP A 469 1.88 28.22 -20.05
CA ASP A 469 2.87 29.11 -20.66
C ASP A 469 2.28 30.53 -20.78
N ALA A 470 2.94 31.41 -21.53
CA ALA A 470 2.48 32.78 -21.75
C ALA A 470 1.18 32.88 -22.58
N SER A 471 0.82 31.83 -23.32
CA SER A 471 -0.26 31.83 -24.30
C SER A 471 -1.49 31.03 -23.84
N ALA A 472 -1.30 29.95 -23.08
CA ALA A 472 -2.36 29.00 -22.76
C ALA A 472 -2.10 28.16 -21.49
N VAL A 473 -3.16 27.53 -21.01
CA VAL A 473 -3.09 26.44 -20.03
C VAL A 473 -2.71 25.15 -20.75
N LEU A 474 -1.54 24.59 -20.42
CA LEU A 474 -1.01 23.39 -21.05
C LEU A 474 -1.63 22.13 -20.44
N LEU A 475 -1.71 22.09 -19.11
CA LEU A 475 -2.21 20.94 -18.35
C LEU A 475 -2.85 21.40 -17.05
N THR A 476 -4.06 20.94 -16.78
CA THR A 476 -4.67 20.97 -15.46
C THR A 476 -5.01 19.54 -15.10
N LYS A 477 -4.56 19.07 -13.93
CA LYS A 477 -4.85 17.73 -13.43
C LYS A 477 -5.23 17.84 -11.96
N GLU A 478 -6.36 17.29 -11.57
CA GLU A 478 -6.75 17.17 -10.17
C GLU A 478 -7.04 15.72 -9.85
N PHE A 479 -6.62 15.30 -8.66
CA PHE A 479 -6.94 14.02 -8.06
C PHE A 479 -7.55 14.26 -6.70
N HIS A 480 -8.62 13.55 -6.41
CA HIS A 480 -9.29 13.58 -5.14
C HIS A 480 -9.63 12.15 -4.75
N GLU A 481 -9.04 11.69 -3.66
CA GLU A 481 -9.15 10.34 -3.14
C GLU A 481 -9.66 10.39 -1.70
N ILE A 482 -10.70 9.62 -1.41
CA ILE A 482 -11.24 9.46 -0.08
C ILE A 482 -11.15 7.99 0.30
N PHE A 483 -10.50 7.72 1.44
CA PHE A 483 -10.31 6.39 2.00
C PHE A 483 -11.12 6.24 3.30
N PRO A 484 -12.39 5.79 3.22
CA PRO A 484 -13.16 5.44 4.41
C PRO A 484 -12.71 4.08 4.97
N LEU A 485 -12.68 3.97 6.29
CA LEU A 485 -12.46 2.72 7.01
C LEU A 485 -13.37 2.67 8.26
N TYR A 486 -14.08 1.56 8.40
CA TYR A 486 -14.78 1.17 9.60
C TYR A 486 -14.28 -0.21 10.02
N LEU A 487 -13.83 -0.30 11.27
CA LEU A 487 -13.41 -1.56 11.89
C LEU A 487 -14.21 -1.76 13.19
N TYR A 488 -14.69 -2.98 13.38
CA TYR A 488 -15.17 -3.49 14.65
C TYR A 488 -14.41 -4.77 14.96
N THR A 489 -13.89 -4.88 16.17
CA THR A 489 -13.38 -6.12 16.73
C THR A 489 -14.00 -6.35 18.11
N GLY A 490 -14.30 -7.61 18.42
CA GLY A 490 -14.82 -8.01 19.73
C GLY A 490 -14.28 -9.35 20.13
N THR A 491 -13.69 -9.45 21.32
CA THR A 491 -13.20 -10.71 21.88
C THR A 491 -14.13 -11.26 22.95
N SER A 492 -14.37 -12.57 22.94
CA SER A 492 -15.18 -13.29 23.93
C SER A 492 -14.57 -14.65 24.28
N ASP A 493 -15.20 -15.36 25.22
CA ASP A 493 -14.90 -16.76 25.58
C ASP A 493 -13.44 -17.02 25.96
N GLN A 494 -12.81 -16.03 26.61
CA GLN A 494 -11.40 -16.11 26.95
C GLN A 494 -11.16 -17.14 28.07
N VAL A 495 -10.49 -18.23 27.74
CA VAL A 495 -10.12 -19.30 28.68
C VAL A 495 -8.65 -19.68 28.44
N GLY A 496 -7.77 -19.29 29.36
CA GLY A 496 -6.32 -19.45 29.16
C GLY A 496 -5.85 -18.70 27.90
N ASP A 497 -5.18 -19.41 26.99
CA ASP A 497 -4.67 -18.87 25.72
C ASP A 497 -5.70 -18.96 24.56
N GLU A 498 -6.97 -19.24 24.86
CA GLU A 498 -8.01 -19.45 23.85
C GLU A 498 -9.07 -18.36 23.95
N TYR A 499 -9.48 -17.80 22.80
CA TYR A 499 -10.50 -16.76 22.71
C TYR A 499 -11.25 -16.82 21.37
N SER A 500 -12.45 -16.24 21.35
CA SER A 500 -13.21 -15.98 20.13
C SER A 500 -12.99 -14.52 19.71
N LEU A 501 -12.85 -14.26 18.41
CA LEU A 501 -12.77 -12.92 17.82
C LEU A 501 -13.86 -12.76 16.76
N ASP A 502 -14.72 -11.77 16.97
CA ASP A 502 -15.62 -11.25 15.95
C ASP A 502 -15.00 -10.03 15.28
N SER A 503 -15.14 -9.94 13.96
CA SER A 503 -14.59 -8.84 13.18
C SER A 503 -15.56 -8.37 12.11
N ILE A 504 -15.68 -7.06 11.94
CA ILE A 504 -16.36 -6.43 10.81
C ILE A 504 -15.44 -5.35 10.26
N VAL A 505 -15.15 -5.42 8.96
CA VAL A 505 -14.33 -4.45 8.25
C VAL A 505 -15.14 -3.89 7.10
N LYS A 506 -15.20 -2.57 6.96
CA LYS A 506 -15.73 -1.91 5.77
C LYS A 506 -14.76 -0.82 5.37
N PHE A 507 -14.22 -0.90 4.17
CA PHE A 507 -13.25 0.09 3.70
C PHE A 507 -13.29 0.19 2.18
N GLY A 508 -12.65 1.21 1.64
CA GLY A 508 -12.68 1.40 0.20
C GLY A 508 -11.89 2.60 -0.30
N ILE A 509 -11.94 2.75 -1.62
CA ILE A 509 -11.35 3.87 -2.35
C ILE A 509 -12.47 4.57 -3.12
N ASN A 510 -12.66 5.85 -2.84
CA ASN A 510 -13.47 6.74 -3.67
C ASN A 510 -12.54 7.75 -4.34
N ALA A 511 -12.20 7.52 -5.61
CA ALA A 511 -11.29 8.39 -6.34
C ALA A 511 -12.01 9.13 -7.47
N LYS A 512 -11.60 10.38 -7.72
CA LYS A 512 -11.95 11.15 -8.90
C LYS A 512 -10.70 11.78 -9.45
N LYS A 513 -10.54 11.70 -10.77
CA LYS A 513 -9.45 12.32 -11.50
C LYS A 513 -10.02 13.12 -12.66
N THR A 514 -9.61 14.37 -12.76
CA THR A 514 -9.91 15.24 -13.89
C THR A 514 -8.58 15.68 -14.49
N SER A 515 -8.50 15.67 -15.82
CA SER A 515 -7.39 16.23 -16.56
C SER A 515 -7.94 17.05 -17.72
N GLY A 516 -7.33 18.18 -18.01
CA GLY A 516 -7.69 19.07 -19.11
C GLY A 516 -6.47 19.82 -19.62
N GLY A 517 -6.62 20.52 -20.74
CA GLY A 517 -5.55 21.31 -21.37
C GLY A 517 -5.45 21.02 -22.87
N ASN A 518 -4.27 21.27 -23.44
CA ASN A 518 -4.05 21.10 -24.88
C ASN A 518 -4.20 19.65 -25.36
N LEU A 519 -4.04 18.67 -24.46
CA LEU A 519 -4.15 17.24 -24.74
C LEU A 519 -5.58 16.69 -24.61
N GLY A 520 -6.57 17.56 -24.43
CA GLY A 520 -7.98 17.20 -24.28
C GLY A 520 -8.42 16.99 -22.83
N PHE A 521 -9.68 16.59 -22.67
CA PHE A 521 -10.30 16.37 -21.37
C PHE A 521 -10.39 14.88 -21.04
N LEU A 522 -9.88 14.49 -19.89
CA LEU A 522 -9.99 13.14 -19.32
C LEU A 522 -10.68 13.23 -17.97
N TYR A 523 -11.56 12.26 -17.71
CA TYR A 523 -12.24 12.11 -16.44
C TYR A 523 -12.26 10.64 -16.06
N SER A 524 -12.06 10.37 -14.77
CA SER A 524 -12.38 9.06 -14.21
C SER A 524 -12.90 9.19 -12.79
N SER A 525 -13.76 8.25 -12.42
CA SER A 525 -14.29 8.08 -11.08
C SER A 525 -14.27 6.60 -10.73
N LEU A 526 -13.70 6.30 -9.57
CA LEU A 526 -13.67 4.97 -8.99
C LEU A 526 -14.43 4.97 -7.67
N ARG A 527 -15.24 3.95 -7.46
CA ARG A 527 -15.74 3.52 -6.16
C ARG A 527 -15.43 2.05 -5.99
N ASN A 528 -14.51 1.73 -5.10
CA ASN A 528 -14.15 0.37 -4.73
C ASN A 528 -14.48 0.19 -3.25
N ALA A 529 -15.53 -0.56 -2.92
CA ALA A 529 -16.00 -0.73 -1.55
C ALA A 529 -16.01 -2.21 -1.19
N GLN A 530 -15.36 -2.56 -0.08
CA GLN A 530 -15.28 -3.92 0.43
C GLN A 530 -15.85 -3.98 1.84
N SER A 531 -16.70 -4.96 2.09
CA SER A 531 -17.29 -5.27 3.39
C SER A 531 -16.98 -6.73 3.72
N ALA A 532 -16.29 -6.94 4.83
CA ALA A 532 -15.95 -8.25 5.32
C ALA A 532 -16.44 -8.42 6.76
N GLN A 533 -16.84 -9.64 7.12
CA GLN A 533 -17.10 -10.00 8.51
C GLN A 533 -16.80 -11.46 8.76
N GLY A 534 -16.43 -11.78 9.99
CA GLY A 534 -16.07 -13.14 10.35
C GLY A 534 -15.94 -13.33 11.84
N THR A 535 -15.93 -14.59 12.22
CA THR A 535 -15.70 -15.04 13.59
C THR A 535 -14.63 -16.10 13.55
N MET A 536 -13.63 -16.00 14.43
CA MET A 536 -12.61 -17.02 14.56
C MET A 536 -12.36 -17.39 16.02
N LYS A 537 -12.04 -18.66 16.26
CA LYS A 537 -11.51 -19.15 17.52
C LYS A 537 -10.01 -19.28 17.39
N VAL A 538 -9.29 -18.66 18.29
CA VAL A 538 -7.83 -18.60 18.27
C VAL A 538 -7.30 -19.27 19.52
N LYS A 539 -6.24 -20.06 19.37
CA LYS A 539 -5.49 -20.63 20.48
C LYS A 539 -4.03 -20.23 20.32
N LYS A 540 -3.49 -19.52 21.30
CA LYS A 540 -2.21 -18.80 21.19
C LYS A 540 -2.29 -17.84 20.00
N ASN A 541 -1.57 -18.16 18.91
CA ASN A 541 -1.52 -17.34 17.69
C ASN A 541 -2.04 -18.10 16.46
N LEU A 542 -2.75 -19.22 16.66
CA LEU A 542 -3.25 -20.06 15.57
C LEU A 542 -4.77 -20.05 15.54
N VAL A 543 -5.32 -19.80 14.35
CA VAL A 543 -6.74 -19.99 14.07
C VAL A 543 -7.07 -21.48 14.11
N VAL A 544 -7.97 -21.87 15.01
CA VAL A 544 -8.42 -23.26 15.21
C VAL A 544 -9.65 -23.54 14.36
N SER A 545 -10.59 -22.60 14.34
CA SER A 545 -11.84 -22.71 13.59
C SER A 545 -12.42 -21.33 13.34
N GLY A 546 -13.22 -21.15 12.31
CA GLY A 546 -13.92 -19.89 12.10
C GLY A 546 -14.58 -19.83 10.73
N LEU A 547 -15.25 -18.71 10.49
CA LEU A 547 -15.93 -18.40 9.25
C LEU A 547 -15.65 -16.96 8.87
N GLY A 548 -15.43 -16.72 7.58
CA GLY A 548 -15.28 -15.38 7.02
C GLY A 548 -16.19 -15.21 5.82
N LYS A 549 -16.63 -13.98 5.58
CA LYS A 549 -17.35 -13.62 4.36
C LYS A 549 -16.90 -12.25 3.91
N THR A 550 -16.78 -12.09 2.60
CA THR A 550 -16.38 -10.83 1.97
C THR A 550 -17.29 -10.53 0.80
N HIS A 551 -17.63 -9.25 0.68
CA HIS A 551 -18.41 -8.71 -0.42
C HIS A 551 -17.69 -7.46 -0.91
N GLN A 552 -17.51 -7.33 -2.22
CA GLN A 552 -16.85 -6.20 -2.81
C GLN A 552 -17.61 -5.72 -4.04
N VAL A 553 -17.78 -4.40 -4.13
CA VAL A 553 -18.35 -3.72 -5.27
C VAL A 553 -17.31 -2.76 -5.82
N TYR A 554 -16.87 -3.04 -7.05
CA TYR A 554 -15.97 -2.19 -7.82
C TYR A 554 -16.76 -1.49 -8.93
N LYS A 555 -16.67 -0.17 -8.99
CA LYS A 555 -17.33 0.65 -10.02
C LYS A 555 -16.39 1.74 -10.52
N TYR A 556 -16.00 1.62 -11.77
CA TYR A 556 -15.22 2.59 -12.51
C TYR A 556 -16.04 3.21 -13.64
N VAL A 557 -15.94 4.53 -13.79
CA VAL A 557 -16.50 5.29 -14.91
C VAL A 557 -15.47 6.31 -15.35
N GLY A 558 -15.03 6.25 -16.60
CA GLY A 558 -14.09 7.20 -17.16
C GLY A 558 -14.31 7.47 -18.65
N THR A 559 -13.54 8.41 -19.18
CA THR A 559 -13.51 8.74 -20.61
C THR A 559 -13.02 7.57 -21.46
N ASP A 560 -12.30 6.64 -20.86
CA ASP A 560 -11.75 5.42 -21.45
C ASP A 560 -12.67 4.18 -21.27
N GLY A 561 -13.85 4.34 -20.66
CA GLY A 561 -14.85 3.29 -20.52
C GLY A 561 -15.39 3.14 -19.11
N CYS A 562 -16.19 2.09 -18.89
CA CYS A 562 -16.68 1.71 -17.57
C CYS A 562 -16.27 0.28 -17.24
N TYR A 563 -16.22 0.01 -15.94
CA TYR A 563 -16.10 -1.35 -15.44
C TYR A 563 -16.87 -1.46 -14.13
N PHE A 564 -17.61 -2.55 -14.00
CA PHE A 564 -18.33 -2.91 -12.80
C PHE A 564 -18.04 -4.35 -12.45
N ARG A 565 -17.79 -4.63 -11.16
CA ARG A 565 -17.72 -5.99 -10.63
C ARG A 565 -18.36 -6.04 -9.24
N ASP A 566 -19.23 -7.01 -9.04
CA ASP A 566 -19.91 -7.29 -7.78
C ASP A 566 -19.69 -8.76 -7.45
N VAL A 567 -18.93 -9.00 -6.38
CA VAL A 567 -18.44 -10.33 -6.04
C VAL A 567 -18.54 -10.56 -4.55
N SER A 568 -18.98 -11.77 -4.17
CA SER A 568 -19.04 -12.18 -2.77
C SER A 568 -18.51 -13.58 -2.59
N SER A 569 -17.87 -13.80 -1.45
CA SER A 569 -17.39 -15.10 -1.01
C SER A 569 -17.75 -15.38 0.44
N LYS A 570 -17.79 -16.67 0.77
CA LYS A 570 -17.86 -17.18 2.14
C LYS A 570 -16.84 -18.30 2.29
N ASN A 571 -15.92 -18.12 3.24
CA ASN A 571 -14.75 -18.95 3.50
C ASN A 571 -13.80 -19.08 2.30
N TYR A 572 -14.13 -19.95 1.35
CA TYR A 572 -13.32 -20.20 0.14
C TYR A 572 -14.18 -20.31 -1.11
N THR A 573 -15.50 -20.24 -0.95
CA THR A 573 -16.45 -20.40 -2.03
C THR A 573 -16.91 -19.02 -2.48
N VAL A 574 -16.67 -18.71 -3.75
CA VAL A 574 -17.30 -17.56 -4.40
C VAL A 574 -18.79 -17.87 -4.55
N LEU A 575 -19.63 -17.06 -3.90
CA LEU A 575 -21.08 -17.22 -3.92
C LEU A 575 -21.67 -16.70 -5.22
N PHE A 576 -21.15 -15.57 -5.69
CA PHE A 576 -21.43 -14.99 -7.00
C PHE A 576 -20.28 -14.06 -7.39
N ASP A 577 -20.08 -13.90 -8.69
CA ASP A 577 -19.16 -12.94 -9.29
C ASP A 577 -19.79 -12.43 -10.58
N ARG A 578 -20.14 -11.15 -10.63
CA ARG A 578 -20.80 -10.52 -11.77
C ARG A 578 -19.97 -9.33 -12.20
N SER A 579 -19.53 -9.33 -13.46
CA SER A 579 -18.82 -8.20 -14.04
C SER A 579 -19.49 -7.70 -15.31
N ASP A 580 -19.41 -6.40 -15.55
CA ASP A 580 -19.93 -5.73 -16.76
C ASP A 580 -19.02 -4.56 -17.15
N ASP A 581 -18.95 -4.29 -18.45
CA ASP A 581 -18.26 -3.15 -19.05
C ASP A 581 -19.23 -2.02 -19.46
N SER A 582 -20.53 -2.20 -19.24
CA SER A 582 -21.56 -1.27 -19.67
C SER A 582 -21.81 -0.14 -18.66
N CYS A 583 -21.76 1.11 -19.14
CA CYS A 583 -22.27 2.27 -18.40
C CYS A 583 -23.77 2.39 -18.66
N SER A 584 -24.62 1.53 -18.11
CA SER A 584 -26.08 1.66 -18.33
C SER A 584 -26.58 2.98 -17.69
N LYS A 585 -26.89 3.99 -18.53
CA LYS A 585 -27.68 5.16 -18.14
C LYS A 585 -29.15 4.75 -18.03
N GLY A 586 -29.58 4.19 -16.90
CA GLY A 586 -31.01 3.87 -16.70
C GLY A 586 -31.37 3.22 -15.36
N ALA A 587 -32.06 3.98 -14.52
CA ALA A 587 -32.99 3.58 -13.45
C ALA A 587 -32.68 2.35 -12.57
N TYR A 588 -31.97 2.56 -11.45
CA TYR A 588 -32.19 1.77 -10.24
C TYR A 588 -33.02 2.58 -9.23
N ARG A 589 -34.35 2.48 -9.34
CA ARG A 589 -35.25 2.64 -8.19
C ARG A 589 -35.13 1.36 -7.37
N GLY A 590 -34.47 1.43 -6.22
CA GLY A 590 -34.42 0.34 -5.25
C GLY A 590 -33.31 0.54 -4.24
N ALA A 591 -33.71 0.87 -3.00
CA ALA A 591 -32.87 1.12 -1.81
C ALA A 591 -32.06 2.43 -1.80
N SER A 592 -32.79 3.54 -1.58
CA SER A 592 -32.22 4.67 -0.83
C SER A 592 -31.98 4.21 0.61
N ALA A 593 -30.78 3.69 0.90
CA ALA A 593 -30.28 3.65 2.26
C ALA A 593 -29.79 5.07 2.59
N LYS A 594 -30.66 5.88 3.19
CA LYS A 594 -30.28 7.13 3.82
C LYS A 594 -29.29 6.79 4.95
N LEU A 595 -27.99 6.98 4.71
CA LEU A 595 -27.07 7.33 5.79
C LEU A 595 -27.16 8.85 5.94
N ASN A 596 -28.13 9.30 6.73
CA ASN A 596 -28.17 10.63 7.30
C ASN A 596 -28.95 10.52 8.60
N ASP A 597 -28.22 10.36 9.70
CA ASP A 597 -28.67 10.83 11.01
C ASP A 597 -27.43 11.35 11.76
N GLN A 598 -27.18 12.65 11.55
CA GLN A 598 -26.47 13.48 12.53
C GLN A 598 -27.52 13.91 13.57
N PRO A 599 -27.31 13.71 14.88
CA PRO A 599 -28.13 14.38 15.87
C PRO A 599 -27.69 15.85 15.99
N ALA A 600 -28.69 16.71 15.85
CA ALA A 600 -28.67 18.15 15.89
C ALA A 600 -27.83 18.76 17.03
N ARG A 601 -26.89 19.63 16.66
CA ARG A 601 -26.39 20.72 17.51
C ARG A 601 -27.32 21.93 17.38
N ARG A 602 -27.87 22.35 18.53
CA ARG A 602 -28.38 23.69 18.94
C ARG A 602 -29.85 23.71 19.35
N LYS A 603 -30.07 23.89 20.66
CA LYS A 603 -30.68 25.10 21.25
C LYS A 603 -30.66 24.98 22.79
N LEU A 604 -29.85 25.81 23.43
CA LEU A 604 -29.93 26.11 24.86
C LEU A 604 -29.64 27.59 25.00
N LEU A 605 -30.70 28.35 25.30
CA LEU A 605 -30.75 29.60 26.06
C LEU A 605 -32.16 30.20 25.92
N ALA A 606 -32.91 30.16 27.03
CA ALA A 606 -33.67 31.28 27.61
C ALA A 606 -34.97 30.83 28.31
N ASN A 607 -35.05 31.19 29.60
CA ASN A 607 -36.23 31.45 30.44
C ASN A 607 -37.01 30.26 31.03
N LYS A 608 -36.61 29.80 32.21
CA LYS A 608 -37.09 30.30 33.52
C LYS A 608 -36.28 29.69 34.67
#